data_AF-A0A538C7T6-F1
#
_entry.id   AF-A0A538C7T6-F1
#
_cell.length_a   1.000
_cell.length_b   1.000
_cell.length_c   1.000
_cell.angle_alpha   90.00
_cell.angle_beta   90.00
_cell.angle_gamma   90.00
#
_symmetry.space_group_name_H-M   'P 1'
#
loop_
_entity.id
_entity.type
_entity.pdbx_description
1 polymer ?
#
loop_
_entity_poly.entity_id
_entity_poly.type
_entity_poly.pdbx_seq_one_letter_code
_entity_poly.pdbx_strand_id
1 'polypeptide(L)'
;MSASEHSFRQRPRVGDRAAPGARNGEGQPASRLHLLESVVLLLAALLLGVATVNDVVRQTHINHRLVADLRTWRAYTGHDYRRLSVSQDFRHHTKREVVCGNTSPGAPKARVQVCLLITGPVSHARRTVSGGWYLPPRREDLRGYRYACFGHALAERRCPR
;
A
#
# COMPACT_ATOMS: atom_id res chain seq x y z
N MET A 1 110.04 -6.81 -23.03
CA MET A 1 109.73 -7.96 -23.89
C MET A 1 108.28 -8.36 -23.66
N SER A 2 107.58 -8.67 -24.74
CA SER A 2 106.17 -9.10 -24.87
C SER A 2 105.07 -8.06 -24.64
N ALA A 3 104.79 -7.39 -25.77
CA ALA A 3 103.47 -6.99 -26.22
C ALA A 3 102.48 -8.18 -26.26
N SER A 4 101.19 -7.89 -26.11
CA SER A 4 100.15 -8.44 -26.99
C SER A 4 98.86 -7.63 -26.87
N GLU A 5 98.57 -6.94 -27.98
CA GLU A 5 97.35 -6.21 -28.29
C GLU A 5 96.22 -7.19 -28.61
N HIS A 6 95.00 -6.91 -28.16
CA HIS A 6 93.79 -7.40 -28.85
C HIS A 6 92.69 -6.33 -28.87
N SER A 7 92.77 -5.51 -29.92
CA SER A 7 91.73 -5.20 -30.91
C SER A 7 90.25 -5.32 -30.52
N PHE A 8 89.65 -4.15 -30.32
CA PHE A 8 88.55 -3.58 -31.12
C PHE A 8 87.32 -4.45 -31.46
N ARG A 9 86.17 -4.12 -30.84
CA ARG A 9 84.91 -3.88 -31.57
C ARG A 9 83.90 -3.09 -30.72
N GLN A 10 83.83 -1.80 -30.98
CA GLN A 10 82.64 -0.99 -30.73
C GLN A 10 81.54 -1.38 -31.71
N ARG A 11 80.29 -1.50 -31.24
CA ARG A 11 79.10 -1.19 -32.05
C ARG A 11 78.06 -0.48 -31.17
N PRO A 12 77.66 0.75 -31.52
CA PRO A 12 76.45 1.36 -30.98
C PRO A 12 75.23 0.78 -31.71
N ARG A 13 74.13 0.52 -31.01
CA ARG A 13 72.81 0.39 -31.63
C ARG A 13 71.97 1.60 -31.25
N VAL A 14 71.96 2.55 -32.17
CA VAL A 14 70.94 3.58 -32.33
C VAL A 14 69.88 3.02 -33.29
N GLY A 15 68.61 3.26 -32.99
CA GLY A 15 67.42 2.86 -33.78
C GLY A 15 66.86 1.53 -33.26
N ASP A 16 65.66 1.47 -32.65
CA ASP A 16 64.43 2.00 -33.22
C ASP A 16 63.58 2.81 -32.22
N ARG A 17 63.27 4.05 -32.62
CA ARG A 17 62.03 4.71 -32.24
C ARG A 17 60.89 3.99 -32.96
N ALA A 18 60.22 3.08 -32.27
CA ALA A 18 58.85 2.68 -32.60
C ALA A 18 57.88 3.50 -31.74
N ALA A 19 56.86 4.04 -32.39
CA ALA A 19 55.93 5.05 -31.90
C ALA A 19 55.23 4.70 -30.58
N PRO A 20 54.80 5.70 -29.79
CA PRO A 20 53.67 5.51 -28.90
C PRO A 20 52.44 5.34 -29.80
N GLY A 21 52.03 4.09 -30.02
CA GLY A 21 50.74 3.77 -30.62
C GLY A 21 49.66 4.36 -29.73
N ALA A 22 49.16 5.53 -30.13
CA ALA A 22 47.96 6.11 -29.55
C ALA A 22 46.81 5.11 -29.70
N ARG A 23 46.15 4.87 -28.56
CA ARG A 23 44.71 4.65 -28.38
C ARG A 23 43.92 4.34 -29.66
N ASN A 24 43.19 3.23 -29.64
CA ASN A 24 41.73 3.22 -29.65
C ASN A 24 41.25 1.80 -29.97
N GLY A 25 40.67 1.10 -28.99
CA GLY A 25 39.87 -0.08 -29.32
C GLY A 25 39.79 -1.16 -28.27
N GLU A 26 39.47 -0.85 -27.01
CA GLU A 26 38.87 -1.82 -26.08
C GLU A 26 38.46 -1.12 -24.78
N GLY A 27 37.36 -0.38 -24.82
CA GLY A 27 36.84 0.33 -23.65
C GLY A 27 35.37 0.69 -23.74
N GLN A 28 34.56 -0.03 -24.53
CA GLN A 28 33.20 0.41 -24.84
C GLN A 28 32.02 -0.57 -24.66
N PRO A 29 32.17 -1.87 -24.33
CA PRO A 29 31.00 -2.67 -23.94
C PRO A 29 30.64 -2.53 -22.44
N ALA A 30 31.63 -2.47 -21.53
CA ALA A 30 31.36 -2.45 -20.09
C ALA A 30 30.69 -1.16 -19.59
N SER A 31 31.12 0.01 -20.08
CA SER A 31 30.61 1.32 -19.63
C SER A 31 29.15 1.56 -20.01
N ARG A 32 28.72 1.17 -21.21
CA ARG A 32 27.31 1.27 -21.63
C ARG A 32 26.41 0.32 -20.86
N LEU A 33 26.93 -0.86 -20.51
CA LEU A 33 26.20 -1.87 -19.75
C LEU A 33 25.96 -1.40 -18.30
N HIS A 34 26.97 -0.80 -17.66
CA HIS A 34 26.81 -0.18 -16.34
C HIS A 34 25.87 1.04 -16.33
N LEU A 35 25.85 1.83 -17.40
CA LEU A 35 24.89 2.94 -17.55
C LEU A 35 23.46 2.44 -17.64
N LEU A 36 23.21 1.42 -18.47
CA LEU A 36 21.89 0.80 -18.59
C LEU A 36 21.45 0.16 -17.28
N GLU A 37 22.34 -0.60 -16.63
CA GLU A 37 22.11 -1.18 -15.32
C GLU A 37 21.74 -0.10 -14.29
N SER A 38 22.50 0.99 -14.23
CA SER A 38 22.22 2.10 -13.30
C SER A 38 20.88 2.77 -13.59
N VAL A 39 20.53 2.99 -14.86
CA VAL A 39 19.22 3.56 -15.24
C VAL A 39 18.08 2.62 -14.87
N VAL A 40 18.21 1.32 -15.12
CA VAL A 40 17.21 0.32 -14.76
C VAL A 40 17.04 0.23 -13.25
N LEU A 41 18.14 0.20 -12.49
CA LEU A 41 18.10 0.20 -11.03
C LEU A 41 17.46 1.47 -10.47
N LEU A 42 17.75 2.63 -11.06
CA LEU A 42 17.16 3.90 -10.65
C LEU A 42 15.66 3.95 -10.95
N LEU A 43 15.23 3.46 -12.11
CA LEU A 43 13.81 3.32 -12.45
C LEU A 43 13.10 2.32 -11.53
N ALA A 44 13.71 1.18 -11.25
CA ALA A 44 13.17 0.18 -10.34
C ALA A 44 13.01 0.77 -8.93
N ALA A 45 14.04 1.45 -8.41
CA ALA A 45 14.01 2.12 -7.11
C ALA A 45 12.91 3.20 -7.06
N LEU A 46 12.74 3.98 -8.12
CA LEU A 46 11.68 4.98 -8.21
C LEU A 46 10.28 4.34 -8.18
N LEU A 47 10.05 3.28 -8.96
CA LEU A 47 8.77 2.58 -9.01
C LEU A 47 8.44 1.93 -7.66
N LEU A 48 9.42 1.31 -7.00
CA LEU A 48 9.30 0.77 -5.64
C LEU A 48 8.97 1.87 -4.63
N GLY A 49 9.62 3.03 -4.73
CA GLY A 49 9.33 4.19 -3.89
C GLY A 49 7.89 4.69 -4.04
N VAL A 50 7.40 4.83 -5.28
CA VAL A 50 6.00 5.23 -5.53
C VAL A 50 5.01 4.19 -5.01
N ALA A 51 5.28 2.90 -5.24
CA ALA A 51 4.43 1.82 -4.77
C ALA A 51 4.31 1.79 -3.24
N THR A 52 5.43 1.95 -2.52
CA THR A 52 5.46 1.98 -1.06
C THR A 52 4.72 3.17 -0.48
N VAL A 53 4.91 4.38 -1.03
CA VAL A 53 4.15 5.56 -0.61
C VAL A 53 2.65 5.35 -0.81
N ASN A 54 2.25 4.81 -1.96
CA ASN A 54 0.84 4.54 -2.24
C ASN A 54 0.25 3.52 -1.25
N ASP A 55 1.00 2.47 -0.90
CA ASP A 55 0.54 1.46 0.06
C ASP A 55 0.38 2.06 1.47
N VAL A 56 1.34 2.89 1.92
CA VAL A 56 1.26 3.61 3.20
C VAL A 56 0.08 4.58 3.23
N VAL A 57 -0.13 5.36 2.18
CA VAL A 57 -1.27 6.29 2.08
C VAL A 57 -2.59 5.53 2.13
N ARG A 58 -2.68 4.40 1.43
CA ARG A 58 -3.87 3.55 1.46
C ARG A 58 -4.13 2.99 2.85
N GLN A 59 -3.09 2.51 3.53
CA GLN A 59 -3.19 1.94 4.88
C GLN A 59 -3.59 3.00 5.92
N THR A 60 -3.01 4.20 5.86
CA THR A 60 -3.38 5.31 6.75
C THR A 60 -4.84 5.72 6.55
N HIS A 61 -5.31 5.82 5.31
CA HIS A 61 -6.70 6.16 5.02
C HIS A 61 -7.68 5.11 5.58
N ILE A 62 -7.35 3.82 5.48
CA ILE A 62 -8.13 2.72 6.07
C ILE A 62 -8.19 2.85 7.61
N ASN A 63 -7.04 3.11 8.25
CA ASN A 63 -6.97 3.26 9.70
C ASN A 63 -7.79 4.47 10.19
N HIS A 64 -7.65 5.62 9.53
CA HIS A 64 -8.42 6.82 9.88
C HIS A 64 -9.92 6.58 9.74
N ARG A 65 -10.34 5.86 8.69
CA ARG A 65 -11.74 5.52 8.48
C ARG A 65 -12.26 4.58 9.55
N LEU A 66 -11.53 3.53 9.89
CA LEU A 66 -11.93 2.57 10.93
C LEU A 66 -12.09 3.27 12.29
N VAL A 67 -11.17 4.19 12.64
CA VAL A 67 -11.27 4.99 13.86
C VAL A 67 -12.51 5.91 13.83
N ALA A 68 -12.80 6.52 12.67
CA ALA A 68 -13.99 7.34 12.50
C ALA A 68 -15.28 6.52 12.60
N ASP A 69 -15.32 5.32 12.04
CA ASP A 69 -16.46 4.40 12.12
C ASP A 69 -16.69 3.96 13.57
N LEU A 70 -15.61 3.62 14.30
CA LEU A 70 -15.67 3.33 15.74
C LEU A 70 -16.24 4.49 16.55
N ARG A 71 -15.72 5.70 16.35
CA ARG A 71 -16.21 6.90 17.05
C ARG A 71 -17.66 7.20 16.71
N THR A 72 -18.03 7.08 15.44
CA THR A 72 -19.40 7.30 14.94
C THR A 72 -20.37 6.31 15.56
N TRP A 73 -20.02 5.02 15.52
CA TRP A 73 -20.88 3.96 16.06
C TRP A 73 -21.10 4.13 17.56
N ARG A 74 -20.04 4.37 18.34
CA ARG A 74 -20.14 4.61 19.79
C ARG A 74 -20.94 5.86 20.12
N ALA A 75 -20.72 6.94 19.40
CA ALA A 75 -21.44 8.19 19.60
C ALA A 75 -22.94 8.05 19.27
N TYR A 76 -23.28 7.23 18.28
CA TYR A 76 -24.66 7.02 17.85
C TYR A 76 -25.42 6.04 18.75
N THR A 77 -24.78 4.95 19.17
CA THR A 77 -25.46 3.87 19.93
C THR A 77 -25.28 3.98 21.44
N GLY A 78 -24.31 4.77 21.92
CA GLY A 78 -23.98 4.86 23.35
C GLY A 78 -23.26 3.63 23.92
N HIS A 79 -22.86 2.66 23.08
CA HIS A 79 -22.19 1.45 23.53
C HIS A 79 -20.68 1.50 23.27
N ASP A 80 -19.85 1.11 24.25
CA ASP A 80 -18.40 1.00 24.08
C ASP A 80 -17.98 -0.37 23.51
N TYR A 81 -18.28 -0.59 22.24
CA TYR A 81 -17.81 -1.77 21.53
C TYR A 81 -16.50 -1.50 20.80
N ARG A 82 -15.58 -2.48 20.80
CA ARG A 82 -14.21 -2.32 20.28
C ARG A 82 -13.99 -2.92 18.89
N ARG A 83 -14.84 -3.86 18.45
CA ARG A 83 -14.60 -4.67 17.24
C ARG A 83 -15.76 -4.60 16.28
N LEU A 84 -15.83 -3.53 15.50
CA LEU A 84 -16.87 -3.39 14.48
C LEU A 84 -16.62 -4.33 13.30
N SER A 85 -17.69 -4.84 12.71
CA SER A 85 -17.65 -5.44 11.39
C SER A 85 -18.13 -4.43 10.36
N VAL A 86 -17.27 -4.08 9.42
CA VAL A 86 -17.58 -3.16 8.32
C VAL A 86 -17.84 -3.99 7.07
N SER A 87 -18.98 -3.72 6.41
CA SER A 87 -19.33 -4.29 5.12
C SER A 87 -19.55 -3.14 4.13
N GLN A 88 -18.86 -3.21 2.99
CA GLN A 88 -19.01 -2.25 1.90
C GLN A 88 -19.86 -2.88 0.79
N ASP A 89 -20.83 -2.13 0.27
CA ASP A 89 -21.59 -2.57 -0.89
C ASP A 89 -20.78 -2.31 -2.17
N PHE A 90 -19.92 -3.28 -2.51
CA PHE A 90 -19.15 -3.24 -3.75
C PHE A 90 -20.02 -3.49 -4.99
N ARG A 91 -21.20 -4.11 -4.85
CA ARG A 91 -22.05 -4.49 -6.00
C ARG A 91 -22.68 -3.28 -6.67
N HIS A 92 -22.94 -2.23 -5.90
CA HIS A 92 -23.62 -1.03 -6.40
C HIS A 92 -22.73 0.21 -6.42
N HIS A 93 -21.40 0.05 -6.22
CA HIS A 93 -20.43 1.15 -6.14
C HIS A 93 -20.91 2.34 -5.29
N THR A 94 -21.70 2.06 -4.25
CA THR A 94 -22.29 3.12 -3.46
C THR A 94 -21.29 3.62 -2.42
N LYS A 95 -21.35 4.90 -2.09
CA LYS A 95 -20.62 5.47 -0.94
C LYS A 95 -21.28 5.12 0.41
N ARG A 96 -22.07 4.03 0.44
CA ARG A 96 -22.82 3.58 1.60
C ARG A 96 -22.15 2.36 2.18
N GLU A 97 -22.04 2.36 3.50
CA GLU A 97 -21.35 1.31 4.22
C GLU A 97 -22.18 0.89 5.41
N VAL A 98 -22.10 -0.39 5.72
CA VAL A 98 -22.77 -0.97 6.86
C VAL A 98 -21.73 -1.23 7.93
N VAL A 99 -21.92 -0.64 9.09
CA VAL A 99 -21.04 -0.81 10.24
C VAL A 99 -21.82 -1.42 11.39
N CYS A 100 -21.54 -2.68 11.70
CA CYS A 100 -22.21 -3.41 12.77
C CYS A 100 -21.32 -3.57 14.02
N GLY A 101 -21.94 -3.46 15.18
CA GLY A 101 -21.31 -3.68 16.47
C GLY A 101 -22.27 -4.32 17.46
N ASN A 102 -21.73 -5.02 18.46
CA ASN A 102 -22.54 -5.59 19.54
C ASN A 102 -22.99 -4.49 20.50
N THR A 103 -24.22 -4.56 20.99
CA THR A 103 -24.74 -3.67 22.05
C THR A 103 -24.17 -3.95 23.43
N SER A 104 -23.47 -5.07 23.60
CA SER A 104 -22.79 -5.45 24.83
C SER A 104 -21.41 -6.08 24.53
N PRO A 105 -20.48 -6.11 25.50
CA PRO A 105 -19.19 -6.77 25.33
C PRO A 105 -19.31 -8.24 24.89
N GLY A 106 -18.40 -8.68 24.02
CA GLY A 106 -18.36 -10.04 23.48
C GLY A 106 -17.51 -10.18 22.23
N ALA A 107 -17.40 -11.40 21.69
CA ALA A 107 -16.86 -11.62 20.35
C ALA A 107 -17.80 -11.02 19.28
N PRO A 108 -17.30 -10.65 18.08
CA PRO A 108 -18.16 -10.18 16.99
C PRO A 108 -19.33 -11.11 16.73
N LYS A 109 -20.53 -10.55 16.58
CA LYS A 109 -21.79 -11.27 16.40
C LYS A 109 -22.22 -12.14 17.57
N ALA A 110 -21.50 -12.19 18.70
CA ALA A 110 -21.90 -13.04 19.83
C ALA A 110 -23.12 -12.51 20.62
N ARG A 111 -23.56 -11.29 20.32
CA ARG A 111 -24.62 -10.56 21.02
C ARG A 111 -25.54 -9.89 20.00
N VAL A 112 -26.60 -9.25 20.49
CA VAL A 112 -27.43 -8.36 19.67
C VAL A 112 -26.52 -7.31 19.05
N GLN A 113 -26.70 -7.09 17.76
CA GLN A 113 -25.92 -6.14 16.99
C GLN A 113 -26.79 -4.98 16.52
N VAL A 114 -26.20 -3.80 16.50
CA VAL A 114 -26.74 -2.62 15.81
C VAL A 114 -25.86 -2.36 14.60
N CYS A 115 -26.48 -2.38 13.43
CA CYS A 115 -25.86 -2.08 12.16
C CYS A 115 -26.27 -0.68 11.70
N LEU A 116 -25.29 0.20 11.48
CA LEU A 116 -25.50 1.56 11.02
C LEU A 116 -25.22 1.65 9.53
N LEU A 117 -26.11 2.32 8.80
CA LEU A 117 -25.86 2.82 7.45
C LEU A 117 -25.08 4.12 7.55
N ILE A 118 -23.81 4.07 7.20
CA ILE A 118 -22.91 5.22 7.19
C ILE A 118 -22.74 5.71 5.75
N THR A 119 -22.83 7.01 5.54
CA THR A 119 -22.70 7.65 4.23
C THR A 119 -21.68 8.79 4.26
N GLY A 120 -20.99 8.99 3.12
CA GLY A 120 -20.13 10.14 2.91
C GLY A 120 -18.73 10.05 3.54
N PRO A 121 -17.94 11.15 3.42
CA PRO A 121 -16.57 11.24 3.91
C PRO A 121 -16.50 11.39 5.44
N VAL A 122 -15.29 11.24 5.99
CA VAL A 122 -15.00 11.54 7.40
C VAL A 122 -14.95 13.07 7.59
N SER A 123 -15.81 13.60 8.47
CA SER A 123 -15.83 15.01 8.89
C SER A 123 -15.78 15.09 10.42
N HIS A 124 -14.93 15.94 10.97
CA HIS A 124 -14.71 16.06 12.43
C HIS A 124 -14.48 14.70 13.13
N ALA A 125 -13.70 13.82 12.49
CA ALA A 125 -13.42 12.45 12.96
C ALA A 125 -14.64 11.54 13.15
N ARG A 126 -15.77 11.87 12.50
CA ARG A 126 -17.00 11.09 12.46
C ARG A 126 -17.53 11.02 11.03
N ARG A 127 -18.57 10.21 10.83
CA ARG A 127 -19.28 10.08 9.57
C ARG A 127 -20.79 10.19 9.79
N THR A 128 -21.52 10.41 8.71
CA THR A 128 -22.97 10.61 8.77
C THR A 128 -23.68 9.26 8.85
N VAL A 129 -24.58 9.10 9.83
CA VAL A 129 -25.47 7.93 9.94
C VAL A 129 -26.81 8.30 9.31
N SER A 130 -27.23 7.56 8.28
CA SER A 130 -28.51 7.78 7.61
C SER A 130 -29.63 6.86 8.11
N GLY A 131 -29.28 5.77 8.80
CA GLY A 131 -30.24 4.82 9.35
C GLY A 131 -29.54 3.54 9.81
N GLY A 132 -30.30 2.46 9.94
CA GLY A 132 -29.73 1.19 10.37
C GLY A 132 -30.78 0.15 10.73
N TRP A 133 -30.30 -0.94 11.31
CA TRP A 133 -31.14 -2.04 11.77
C TRP A 133 -30.50 -2.83 12.91
N TYR A 134 -31.32 -3.65 13.53
CA TYR A 134 -30.91 -4.54 14.60
C TYR A 134 -30.85 -5.99 14.11
N LEU A 135 -29.80 -6.70 14.54
CA LEU A 135 -29.56 -8.11 14.22
C LEU A 135 -29.46 -8.94 15.51
N PRO A 136 -30.02 -10.15 15.52
CA PRO A 136 -29.88 -11.05 16.66
C PRO A 136 -28.46 -11.64 16.72
N PRO A 137 -28.08 -12.25 17.87
CA PRO A 137 -26.80 -12.92 18.01
C PRO A 137 -26.60 -14.03 16.97
N ARG A 138 -25.35 -14.19 16.54
CA ARG A 138 -24.83 -15.26 15.68
C ARG A 138 -25.52 -15.36 14.31
N ARG A 139 -26.15 -14.28 13.85
CA ARG A 139 -26.72 -14.20 12.51
C ARG A 139 -25.88 -13.33 11.59
N GLU A 140 -25.95 -13.67 10.32
CA GLU A 140 -25.44 -12.84 9.23
C GLU A 140 -26.38 -11.67 8.97
N ASP A 141 -25.84 -10.62 8.33
CA ASP A 141 -26.63 -9.48 7.91
C ASP A 141 -27.44 -9.80 6.64
N LEU A 142 -28.47 -10.62 6.82
CA LEU A 142 -29.46 -10.91 5.79
C LEU A 142 -30.76 -10.20 6.13
N ARG A 143 -31.45 -9.70 5.11
CA ARG A 143 -32.73 -8.99 5.27
C ARG A 143 -33.72 -9.74 6.16
N GLY A 144 -33.85 -11.06 5.99
CA GLY A 144 -34.75 -11.90 6.78
C GLY A 144 -34.45 -12.00 8.29
N TYR A 145 -33.24 -11.67 8.73
CA TYR A 145 -32.85 -11.73 10.14
C TYR A 145 -32.90 -10.38 10.84
N ARG A 146 -33.15 -9.28 10.11
CA ARG A 146 -33.25 -7.94 10.70
C ARG A 146 -34.59 -7.81 11.39
N TYR A 147 -34.59 -7.64 12.70
CA TYR A 147 -35.84 -7.61 13.47
C TYR A 147 -36.42 -6.20 13.68
N ALA A 148 -35.63 -5.16 13.41
CA ALA A 148 -36.09 -3.77 13.42
C ALA A 148 -35.18 -2.90 12.55
N CYS A 149 -35.76 -1.90 11.86
CA CYS A 149 -35.06 -0.91 11.04
C CYS A 149 -35.41 0.52 11.49
N PHE A 150 -34.51 1.47 11.22
CA PHE A 150 -34.72 2.89 11.48
C PHE A 150 -34.06 3.77 10.41
N GLY A 151 -34.50 5.03 10.33
CA GLY A 151 -34.00 6.00 9.35
C GLY A 151 -34.18 5.55 7.90
N HIS A 152 -33.21 5.82 7.04
CA HIS A 152 -33.23 5.43 5.63
C HIS A 152 -33.38 3.93 5.40
N ALA A 153 -32.95 3.07 6.33
CA ALA A 153 -33.15 1.62 6.19
C ALA A 153 -34.63 1.24 6.19
N LEU A 154 -35.46 1.95 6.96
CA LEU A 154 -36.90 1.76 6.99
C LEU A 154 -37.54 2.25 5.69
N ALA A 155 -37.16 3.46 5.24
CA ALA A 155 -37.65 4.05 3.99
C ALA A 155 -37.33 3.19 2.76
N GLU A 156 -36.13 2.58 2.73
CA GLU A 156 -35.67 1.70 1.65
C GLU A 156 -36.13 0.23 1.79
N ARG A 157 -37.03 -0.08 2.75
CA ARG A 157 -37.56 -1.44 2.99
C ARG A 157 -36.46 -2.50 3.20
N ARG A 158 -35.37 -2.12 3.88
CA ARG A 158 -34.22 -2.99 4.14
C ARG A 158 -34.48 -4.05 5.21
N CYS A 159 -35.59 -3.97 5.92
CA CYS A 159 -36.07 -5.02 6.84
C CYS A 159 -37.17 -5.90 6.20
N PRO A 160 -37.50 -7.05 6.81
CA PRO A 160 -38.72 -7.78 6.53
C PRO A 160 -39.94 -6.87 6.70
N ARG A 161 -41.02 -7.19 5.99
CA ARG A 161 -42.30 -6.51 6.19
C ARG A 161 -42.99 -7.05 7.42
#